data_AF-A0A9X3RSK6-F1
#
_entry.id   AF-A0A9X3RSK6-F1
#
_cell.length_a   1.000
_cell.length_b   1.000
_cell.length_c   1.000
_cell.angle_alpha   90.00
_cell.angle_beta   90.00
_cell.angle_gamma   90.00
#
_symmetry.space_group_name_H-M   'P 1'
#
loop_
_entity.id
_entity.type
_entity.pdbx_description
1 polymer ?
#
loop_
_entity_poly.entity_id
_entity_poly.type
_entity_poly.pdbx_seq_one_letter_code
_entity_poly.pdbx_strand_id
1 'polypeptide(L)'
;MNNALPKLDKKAYEKELKRLQAELVEMQQWVVETGARIVIVMEGRDAAGKGSAIKRITQYLSPRVCRIEALPAPSSREQGQWYFQRYIEKLPTAGEIVIFDRSWYNRAGVERVMGFCTTQEYRRFLHQAPIFERLLVEDGIILRKYWFSVSDEEQIRRFQSRQSDPLRQWKLSPMDLQSITRWEDYSRAKDEMFVHTDIPSAPWYTVESEDKKRSRINVINHLLNTIPWEYVEKSVPKIPERPESESTYERPPRTQFRYVPDVAKALEKAAVKQAEDSGSQKAEKAEKSDKADKAEKSEKDKKSGNKKAGDKKAGDKKSAKDKSKKKKDKKAKKSSKKSK
;
A
#
# COMPACT_ATOMS: atom_id res chain seq x y z
N MET A 1 12.73 29.02 -4.20
CA MET A 1 13.45 27.88 -4.80
C MET A 1 12.54 26.66 -4.73
N ASN A 2 11.99 26.20 -5.86
CA ASN A 2 11.13 25.02 -5.92
C ASN A 2 11.99 23.75 -5.79
N ASN A 3 12.22 23.32 -4.55
CA ASN A 3 12.97 22.10 -4.23
C ASN A 3 11.99 20.92 -4.05
N ALA A 4 11.09 20.72 -5.01
CA ALA A 4 10.14 19.62 -4.97
C ALA A 4 10.90 18.31 -5.26
N LEU A 5 11.03 17.46 -4.23
CA LEU A 5 11.67 16.15 -4.39
C LEU A 5 10.95 15.33 -5.47
N PRO A 6 11.68 14.55 -6.29
CA PRO A 6 11.05 13.69 -7.28
C PRO A 6 10.11 12.68 -6.61
N LYS A 7 9.02 12.32 -7.31
CA LYS A 7 8.05 11.33 -6.84
C LYS A 7 8.76 10.01 -6.53
N LEU A 8 8.37 9.37 -5.43
CA LEU A 8 8.97 8.12 -4.99
C LEU A 8 8.68 6.99 -5.99
N ASP A 9 9.74 6.26 -6.35
CA ASP A 9 9.63 5.09 -7.20
C ASP A 9 8.65 4.06 -6.60
N LYS A 10 7.88 3.39 -7.46
CA LYS A 10 6.85 2.45 -7.04
C LYS A 10 7.45 1.20 -6.38
N LYS A 11 8.54 0.64 -6.90
CA LYS A 11 9.15 -0.57 -6.34
C LYS A 11 9.79 -0.29 -4.98
N ALA A 12 10.49 0.84 -4.86
CA ALA A 12 11.05 1.30 -3.58
C ALA A 12 9.94 1.49 -2.53
N TYR A 13 8.85 2.17 -2.90
CA TYR A 13 7.69 2.35 -2.03
C TYR A 13 7.05 1.02 -1.60
N GLU A 14 6.81 0.09 -2.51
CA GLU A 14 6.16 -1.19 -2.20
C GLU A 14 7.03 -2.07 -1.29
N LYS A 15 8.36 -2.08 -1.51
CA LYS A 15 9.31 -2.79 -0.67
C LYS A 15 9.30 -2.23 0.76
N GLU A 16 9.43 -0.91 0.90
CA GLU A 16 9.50 -0.27 2.21
C GLU A 16 8.17 -0.33 2.97
N LEU A 17 7.05 -0.12 2.25
CA LEU A 17 5.73 -0.24 2.85
C LEU A 17 5.50 -1.64 3.42
N LYS A 18 5.95 -2.69 2.73
CA LYS A 18 5.82 -4.07 3.21
C LYS A 18 6.62 -4.31 4.49
N ARG A 19 7.84 -3.78 4.59
CA ARG A 19 8.66 -3.84 5.81
C ARG A 19 7.92 -3.19 6.98
N LEU A 20 7.51 -1.93 6.80
CA LEU A 20 6.79 -1.17 7.82
C LEU A 20 5.46 -1.81 8.23
N GLN A 21 4.74 -2.43 7.29
CA GLN A 21 3.51 -3.15 7.58
C GLN A 21 3.75 -4.44 8.37
N ALA A 22 4.91 -5.09 8.23
CA ALA A 22 5.28 -6.21 9.09
C ALA A 22 5.52 -5.74 10.53
N GLU A 23 6.24 -4.63 10.71
CA GLU A 23 6.44 -4.01 12.03
C GLU A 23 5.13 -3.53 12.67
N LEU A 24 4.18 -3.02 11.89
CA LEU A 24 2.85 -2.70 12.42
C LEU A 24 2.12 -3.94 12.97
N VAL A 25 2.30 -5.11 12.34
CA VAL A 25 1.73 -6.38 12.82
C VAL A 25 2.41 -6.85 14.12
N GLU A 26 3.72 -6.59 14.26
CA GLU A 26 4.47 -6.87 15.49
C GLU A 26 4.06 -5.92 16.61
N MET A 27 3.99 -4.62 16.35
CA MET A 27 3.48 -3.60 17.27
C MET A 27 2.05 -3.94 17.71
N GLN A 28 1.18 -4.40 16.81
CA GLN A 28 -0.16 -4.84 17.18
C GLN A 28 -0.12 -6.01 18.18
N GLN A 29 0.80 -6.96 18.02
CA GLN A 29 0.92 -8.06 18.97
C GLN A 29 1.32 -7.53 20.35
N TRP A 30 2.31 -6.62 20.39
CA TRP A 30 2.74 -5.96 21.61
C TRP A 30 1.59 -5.22 22.30
N VAL A 31 0.75 -4.51 21.53
CA VAL A 31 -0.45 -3.85 22.04
C VAL A 31 -1.37 -4.83 22.77
N VAL A 32 -1.67 -5.98 22.14
CA VAL A 32 -2.54 -7.01 22.72
C VAL A 32 -1.93 -7.60 23.99
N GLU A 33 -0.65 -7.96 23.95
CA GLU A 33 0.04 -8.64 25.06
C GLU A 33 0.19 -7.73 26.29
N THR A 34 0.52 -6.45 26.07
CA THR A 34 0.74 -5.48 27.15
C THR A 34 -0.53 -4.80 27.62
N GLY A 35 -1.63 -4.90 26.86
CA GLY A 35 -2.83 -4.12 27.09
C GLY A 35 -2.68 -2.63 26.77
N ALA A 36 -1.63 -2.22 26.04
CA ALA A 36 -1.44 -0.83 25.65
C ALA A 36 -2.66 -0.28 24.89
N ARG A 37 -2.88 1.03 25.00
CA ARG A 37 -4.04 1.71 24.42
C ARG A 37 -3.56 2.84 23.54
N ILE A 38 -3.88 2.79 22.25
CA ILE A 38 -3.34 3.73 21.27
C ILE A 38 -4.47 4.49 20.59
N VAL A 39 -4.35 5.81 20.56
CA VAL A 39 -5.22 6.71 19.80
C VAL A 39 -4.41 7.45 18.74
N ILE A 40 -4.83 7.33 17.49
CA ILE A 40 -4.21 8.01 16.35
C ILE A 40 -5.23 8.97 15.74
N VAL A 41 -4.98 10.27 15.85
CA VAL A 41 -5.80 11.33 15.25
C VAL A 41 -5.22 11.70 13.88
N MET A 42 -6.02 11.56 12.84
CA MET A 42 -5.64 11.87 11.46
C MET A 42 -6.44 13.08 10.99
N GLU A 43 -5.82 14.26 11.04
CA GLU A 43 -6.38 15.53 10.56
C GLU A 43 -5.61 16.09 9.36
N GLY A 44 -6.12 17.16 8.78
CA GLY A 44 -5.53 17.82 7.61
C GLY A 44 -6.56 18.18 6.56
N ARG A 45 -6.10 18.87 5.52
CA ARG A 45 -6.98 19.39 4.46
C ARG A 45 -7.73 18.29 3.73
N ASP A 46 -8.81 18.70 3.07
CA ASP A 46 -9.50 17.83 2.14
C ASP A 46 -8.59 17.46 0.98
N ALA A 47 -8.70 16.20 0.55
CA ALA A 47 -7.79 15.58 -0.40
C ALA A 47 -6.30 15.47 -0.03
N ALA A 48 -5.88 15.82 1.19
CA ALA A 48 -4.49 15.67 1.64
C ALA A 48 -4.00 14.20 1.68
N GLY A 49 -4.91 13.23 1.86
CA GLY A 49 -4.58 11.80 1.70
C GLY A 49 -4.70 10.93 2.95
N LYS A 50 -5.27 11.47 4.03
CA LYS A 50 -5.59 10.82 5.32
C LYS A 50 -6.12 9.39 5.16
N GLY A 51 -7.30 9.21 4.57
CA GLY A 51 -7.90 7.89 4.38
C GLY A 51 -7.04 6.91 3.56
N SER A 52 -6.15 7.40 2.69
CA SER A 52 -5.21 6.52 1.97
C SER A 52 -4.04 6.07 2.82
N ALA A 53 -3.61 6.88 3.79
CA ALA A 53 -2.63 6.50 4.80
C ALA A 53 -3.23 5.54 5.82
N ILE A 54 -4.44 5.83 6.34
CA ILE A 54 -5.20 4.93 7.21
C ILE A 54 -5.33 3.55 6.56
N LYS A 55 -5.76 3.50 5.29
CA LYS A 55 -5.87 2.23 4.54
C LYS A 55 -4.57 1.44 4.46
N ARG A 56 -3.40 2.10 4.48
CA ARG A 56 -2.10 1.41 4.46
C ARG A 56 -1.64 0.99 5.84
N ILE A 57 -1.94 1.79 6.88
CA ILE A 57 -1.71 1.41 8.28
C ILE A 57 -2.50 0.14 8.60
N THR A 58 -3.80 0.11 8.27
CA THR A 58 -4.70 -0.97 8.70
C THR A 58 -4.72 -2.18 7.77
N GLN A 59 -4.01 -2.16 6.65
CA GLN A 59 -4.13 -3.15 5.57
C GLN A 59 -3.94 -4.61 6.03
N TYR A 60 -3.04 -4.84 7.00
CA TYR A 60 -2.69 -6.16 7.53
C TYR A 60 -2.98 -6.30 9.03
N LEU A 61 -3.59 -5.27 9.63
CA LEU A 61 -3.95 -5.30 11.05
C LEU A 61 -5.27 -6.05 11.24
N SER A 62 -5.39 -6.74 12.38
CA SER A 62 -6.61 -7.38 12.82
C SER A 62 -7.67 -6.31 13.10
N PRO A 63 -8.87 -6.39 12.48
CA PRO A 63 -9.95 -5.45 12.76
C PRO A 63 -10.52 -5.58 14.18
N ARG A 64 -10.15 -6.65 14.92
CA ARG A 64 -10.51 -6.83 16.34
C ARG A 64 -9.62 -6.03 17.29
N VAL A 65 -8.45 -5.61 16.81
CA VAL A 65 -7.44 -4.89 17.59
C VAL A 65 -7.35 -3.44 17.12
N CYS A 66 -7.34 -3.23 15.80
CA CYS A 66 -7.27 -1.91 15.21
C CYS A 66 -8.60 -1.57 14.51
N ARG A 67 -9.28 -0.53 14.99
CA ARG A 67 -10.51 -0.01 14.37
C ARG A 67 -10.35 1.43 13.90
N ILE A 68 -11.16 1.80 12.92
CA ILE A 68 -11.20 3.14 12.33
C ILE A 68 -12.52 3.78 12.73
N GLU A 69 -12.43 4.96 13.35
CA GLU A 69 -13.58 5.76 13.73
C GLU A 69 -13.70 6.94 12.77
N ALA A 70 -14.75 6.92 11.96
CA ALA A 70 -15.08 7.97 11.00
C ALA A 70 -16.52 8.43 11.27
N LEU A 71 -16.68 9.23 12.33
CA LEU A 71 -18.01 9.65 12.80
C LEU A 71 -18.70 10.57 11.77
N PRO A 72 -20.01 10.39 11.52
CA PRO A 72 -20.77 11.33 10.69
C PRO A 72 -21.00 12.65 11.42
N ALA A 73 -21.67 13.59 10.75
CA ALA A 73 -22.19 14.81 11.37
C ALA A 73 -22.99 14.46 12.65
N PRO A 74 -22.87 15.27 13.73
CA PRO A 74 -23.54 14.99 14.99
C PRO A 74 -25.06 15.08 14.82
N SER A 75 -25.77 14.12 15.39
CA SER A 75 -27.23 14.13 15.55
C SER A 75 -27.69 15.30 16.44
N SER A 76 -28.99 15.62 16.40
CA SER A 76 -29.57 16.68 17.26
C SER A 76 -29.30 16.43 18.75
N ARG A 77 -29.32 15.16 19.19
CA ARG A 77 -28.99 14.79 20.57
C ARG A 77 -27.51 15.03 20.88
N GLU A 78 -26.60 14.61 20.00
CA GLU A 78 -25.15 14.84 20.17
C GLU A 78 -24.79 16.33 20.16
N GLN A 79 -25.51 17.16 19.40
CA GLN A 79 -25.32 18.62 19.41
C GLN A 79 -25.70 19.25 20.76
N GLY A 80 -26.63 18.65 21.51
CA GLY A 80 -27.02 19.08 22.85
C GLY A 80 -26.12 18.53 23.98
N GLN A 81 -25.16 17.66 23.66
CA GLN A 81 -24.23 17.07 24.63
C GLN A 81 -22.98 17.93 24.83
N TRP A 82 -22.16 17.55 25.82
CA TRP A 82 -20.78 18.02 25.83
C TRP A 82 -20.04 17.50 24.59
N TYR A 83 -19.34 18.38 23.88
CA TYR A 83 -18.79 18.10 22.55
C TYR A 83 -17.90 16.85 22.47
N PHE A 84 -17.10 16.57 23.51
CA PHE A 84 -16.19 15.42 23.53
C PHE A 84 -16.89 14.10 23.81
N GLN A 85 -18.13 14.10 24.31
CA GLN A 85 -18.84 12.91 24.79
C GLN A 85 -18.92 11.80 23.74
N ARG A 86 -19.35 12.13 22.51
CA ARG A 86 -19.45 11.15 21.41
C ARG A 86 -18.10 10.55 21.00
N TYR A 87 -17.00 11.27 21.23
CA TYR A 87 -15.65 10.81 20.92
C TYR A 87 -15.09 9.93 22.04
N ILE A 88 -15.42 10.25 23.29
CA ILE A 88 -15.04 9.47 24.47
C ILE A 88 -15.58 8.03 24.37
N GLU A 89 -16.82 7.87 23.90
CA GLU A 89 -17.43 6.55 23.66
C GLU A 89 -16.64 5.68 22.66
N LYS A 90 -15.74 6.28 21.88
CA LYS A 90 -14.92 5.61 20.87
C LYS A 90 -13.47 5.42 21.28
N LEU A 91 -13.07 5.81 22.49
CA LEU A 91 -11.72 5.59 22.98
C LEU A 91 -11.39 4.08 23.12
N PRO A 92 -10.11 3.69 23.05
CA PRO A 92 -9.68 2.29 23.16
C PRO A 92 -9.90 1.72 24.56
N THR A 93 -10.22 0.43 24.62
CA THR A 93 -9.94 -0.40 25.81
C THR A 93 -8.56 -1.05 25.73
N ALA A 94 -8.13 -1.73 26.78
CA ALA A 94 -6.83 -2.41 26.85
C ALA A 94 -6.60 -3.31 25.62
N GLY A 95 -5.45 -3.14 24.98
CA GLY A 95 -5.08 -3.89 23.79
C GLY A 95 -5.75 -3.42 22.49
N GLU A 96 -6.30 -2.20 22.45
CA GLU A 96 -6.88 -1.62 21.24
C GLU A 96 -6.06 -0.45 20.65
N ILE A 97 -6.11 -0.37 19.32
CA ILE A 97 -5.66 0.77 18.51
C ILE A 97 -6.88 1.41 17.86
N VAL A 98 -7.08 2.70 18.09
CA VAL A 98 -8.18 3.47 17.49
C VAL A 98 -7.62 4.56 16.61
N ILE A 99 -8.00 4.53 15.33
CA ILE A 99 -7.63 5.55 14.36
C ILE A 99 -8.85 6.41 14.05
N PHE A 100 -8.79 7.69 14.40
CA PHE A 100 -9.79 8.69 14.07
C PHE A 100 -9.52 9.27 12.68
N ASP A 101 -10.38 8.99 11.69
CA ASP A 101 -10.42 9.68 10.39
C ASP A 101 -11.26 10.94 10.54
N ARG A 102 -10.59 12.05 10.87
CA ARG A 102 -11.13 13.17 11.63
C ARG A 102 -11.53 12.82 13.06
N SER A 103 -11.59 13.85 13.90
CA SER A 103 -11.69 13.71 15.36
C SER A 103 -12.50 14.87 15.96
N TRP A 104 -12.33 15.10 17.28
CA TRP A 104 -12.83 16.31 17.95
C TRP A 104 -12.26 17.60 17.34
N TYR A 105 -11.16 17.53 16.59
CA TYR A 105 -10.65 18.70 15.85
C TYR A 105 -11.51 19.16 14.67
N ASN A 106 -12.63 18.47 14.37
CA ASN A 106 -13.67 19.02 13.50
C ASN A 106 -14.09 20.44 13.92
N ARG A 107 -14.20 20.69 15.24
CA ARG A 107 -14.53 22.02 15.78
C ARG A 107 -13.45 23.07 15.50
N ALA A 108 -12.19 22.66 15.53
CA ALA A 108 -11.06 23.54 15.22
C ALA A 108 -10.92 23.87 13.73
N GLY A 109 -11.43 23.00 12.84
CA GLY A 109 -11.33 23.16 11.39
C GLY A 109 -12.67 23.48 10.74
N VAL A 110 -13.36 22.43 10.28
CA VAL A 110 -14.55 22.57 9.45
C VAL A 110 -15.69 23.32 10.14
N GLU A 111 -15.97 23.08 11.42
CA GLU A 111 -17.09 23.77 12.08
C GLU A 111 -16.79 25.26 12.26
N ARG A 112 -15.53 25.63 12.51
CA ARG A 112 -15.11 27.04 12.61
C ARG A 112 -15.22 27.75 11.26
N VAL A 113 -14.64 27.15 10.22
CA VAL A 113 -14.60 27.78 8.88
C VAL A 113 -15.97 27.84 8.25
N MET A 114 -16.82 26.84 8.45
CA MET A 114 -18.14 26.75 7.84
C MET A 114 -19.26 27.37 8.70
N GLY A 115 -18.95 27.79 9.93
CA GLY A 115 -19.92 28.40 10.84
C GLY A 115 -20.90 27.41 11.47
N PHE A 116 -20.50 26.14 11.63
CA PHE A 116 -21.30 25.12 12.32
C PHE A 116 -21.17 25.15 13.84
N CYS A 117 -20.28 25.99 14.37
CA CYS A 117 -20.18 26.27 15.79
C CYS A 117 -20.12 27.78 16.03
N THR A 118 -20.58 28.20 17.20
CA THR A 118 -20.46 29.58 17.65
C THR A 118 -19.01 29.92 18.02
N THR A 119 -18.65 31.21 17.99
CA THR A 119 -17.33 31.67 18.46
C THR A 119 -17.05 31.26 19.91
N GLN A 120 -18.08 31.21 20.76
CA GLN A 120 -17.94 30.78 22.15
C GLN A 120 -17.60 29.29 22.26
N GLU A 121 -18.27 28.44 21.48
CA GLU A 121 -17.98 27.00 21.42
C GLU A 121 -16.59 26.70 20.87
N TYR A 122 -16.17 27.43 19.83
CA TYR A 122 -14.83 27.32 19.26
C TYR A 122 -13.75 27.65 20.29
N ARG A 123 -13.85 28.80 20.97
CA ARG A 123 -12.91 29.20 22.03
C ARG A 123 -12.90 28.21 23.20
N ARG A 124 -14.09 27.73 23.61
CA ARG A 124 -14.21 26.71 24.65
C ARG A 124 -13.50 25.41 24.23
N PHE A 125 -13.64 25.00 22.98
CA PHE A 125 -12.95 23.82 22.44
C PHE A 125 -11.43 23.98 22.48
N LEU A 126 -10.90 25.10 21.98
CA LEU A 126 -9.45 25.36 21.99
C LEU A 126 -8.87 25.34 23.41
N HIS A 127 -9.63 25.79 24.40
CA HIS A 127 -9.25 25.69 25.81
C HIS A 127 -9.37 24.26 26.36
N GLN A 128 -10.45 23.54 26.05
CA GLN A 128 -10.73 22.21 26.62
C GLN A 128 -9.93 21.07 25.96
N ALA A 129 -9.65 21.14 24.66
CA ALA A 129 -8.94 20.09 23.93
C ALA A 129 -7.59 19.68 24.56
N PRO A 130 -6.66 20.61 24.89
CA PRO A 130 -5.39 20.22 25.51
C PRO A 130 -5.58 19.64 26.91
N ILE A 131 -6.60 20.07 27.66
CA ILE A 131 -6.92 19.51 28.99
C ILE A 131 -7.45 18.09 28.83
N PHE A 132 -8.40 17.89 27.92
CA PHE A 132 -8.95 16.58 27.58
C PHE A 132 -7.85 15.60 27.18
N GLU A 133 -6.94 16.01 26.30
CA GLU A 133 -5.84 15.16 25.84
C GLU A 133 -4.83 14.83 26.94
N ARG A 134 -4.56 15.76 27.87
CA ARG A 134 -3.73 15.46 29.05
C ARG A 134 -4.36 14.37 29.91
N LEU A 135 -5.67 14.42 30.15
CA LEU A 135 -6.36 13.36 30.90
C LEU A 135 -6.22 12.00 30.23
N LEU A 136 -6.27 11.93 28.89
CA LEU A 136 -6.06 10.68 28.15
C LEU A 136 -4.62 10.16 28.32
N VAL A 137 -3.64 11.04 28.16
CA VAL A 137 -2.22 10.67 28.24
C VAL A 137 -1.84 10.28 29.68
N GLU A 138 -2.33 11.00 30.68
CA GLU A 138 -2.13 10.70 32.11
C GLU A 138 -2.72 9.34 32.50
N ASP A 139 -3.87 8.97 31.93
CA ASP A 139 -4.47 7.63 32.10
C ASP A 139 -3.65 6.52 31.43
N GLY A 140 -2.71 6.86 30.54
CA GLY A 140 -1.82 5.93 29.85
C GLY A 140 -2.21 5.63 28.40
N ILE A 141 -3.11 6.42 27.80
CA ILE A 141 -3.39 6.35 26.36
C ILE A 141 -2.24 6.98 25.59
N ILE A 142 -1.65 6.22 24.67
CA ILE A 142 -0.63 6.74 23.75
C ILE A 142 -1.34 7.50 22.62
N LEU A 143 -1.32 8.83 22.71
CA LEU A 143 -1.95 9.72 21.74
C LEU A 143 -0.95 10.20 20.68
N ARG A 144 -1.30 10.04 19.40
CA ARG A 144 -0.54 10.57 18.26
C ARG A 144 -1.45 11.38 17.34
N LYS A 145 -1.11 12.65 17.12
CA LYS A 145 -1.89 13.58 16.29
C LYS A 145 -1.10 13.93 15.02
N TYR A 146 -1.70 13.69 13.86
CA TYR A 146 -1.08 13.94 12.56
C TYR A 146 -1.89 14.95 11.75
N TRP A 147 -1.21 15.98 11.24
CA TRP A 147 -1.78 16.93 10.29
C TRP A 147 -1.21 16.70 8.90
N PHE A 148 -2.03 16.25 7.95
CA PHE A 148 -1.63 16.07 6.56
C PHE A 148 -1.66 17.41 5.82
N SER A 149 -0.47 17.92 5.47
CA SER A 149 -0.27 19.16 4.73
C SER A 149 -0.16 18.88 3.23
N VAL A 150 -0.88 19.65 2.41
CA VAL A 150 -0.81 19.62 0.94
C VAL A 150 -0.85 21.07 0.46
N SER A 151 -0.21 21.35 -0.67
CA SER A 151 -0.30 22.64 -1.35
C SER A 151 -1.70 22.89 -1.93
N ASP A 152 -2.03 24.15 -2.20
CA ASP A 152 -3.31 24.54 -2.84
C ASP A 152 -3.38 23.93 -4.25
N GLU A 153 -2.28 24.04 -5.00
CA GLU A 153 -2.19 23.53 -6.37
C GLU A 153 -2.43 22.02 -6.45
N GLU A 154 -1.83 21.23 -5.56
CA GLU A 154 -2.04 19.78 -5.53
C GLU A 154 -3.40 19.41 -4.93
N GLN A 155 -3.97 20.22 -4.04
CA GLN A 155 -5.35 20.03 -3.59
C GLN A 155 -6.32 20.14 -4.77
N ILE A 156 -6.26 21.22 -5.55
CA ILE A 156 -7.08 21.44 -6.74
C ILE A 156 -6.91 20.31 -7.76
N ARG A 157 -5.65 19.94 -8.06
CA ARG A 157 -5.34 18.83 -8.96
C ARG A 157 -6.00 17.52 -8.52
N ARG A 158 -6.01 17.23 -7.21
CA ARG A 158 -6.64 16.02 -6.66
C ARG A 158 -8.15 16.07 -6.74
N PHE A 159 -8.77 17.23 -6.61
CA PHE A 159 -10.20 17.40 -6.82
C PHE A 159 -10.58 17.11 -8.28
N GLN A 160 -9.87 17.70 -9.23
CA GLN A 160 -10.07 17.43 -10.67
C GLN A 160 -9.89 15.95 -11.00
N SER A 161 -8.84 15.31 -10.48
CA SER A 161 -8.62 13.87 -10.68
C SER A 161 -9.71 12.98 -10.10
N ARG A 162 -10.40 13.40 -9.03
CA ARG A 162 -11.53 12.64 -8.46
C ARG A 162 -12.77 12.78 -9.33
N GLN A 163 -12.99 13.95 -9.91
CA GLN A 163 -14.12 14.21 -10.80
C GLN A 163 -14.07 13.30 -12.03
N SER A 164 -12.87 13.05 -12.57
CA SER A 164 -12.66 12.19 -13.73
C SER A 164 -12.57 10.69 -13.43
N ASP A 165 -12.55 10.26 -12.16
CA ASP A 165 -12.38 8.85 -11.76
C ASP A 165 -13.69 8.31 -11.15
N PRO A 166 -14.44 7.44 -11.85
CA PRO A 166 -15.72 6.90 -11.35
C PRO A 166 -15.61 6.21 -9.99
N LEU A 167 -14.46 5.64 -9.64
CA LEU A 167 -14.24 4.96 -8.35
C LEU A 167 -14.03 5.94 -7.19
N ARG A 168 -13.88 7.23 -7.48
CA ARG A 168 -13.57 8.30 -6.51
C ARG A 168 -14.51 9.48 -6.55
N GLN A 169 -15.45 9.55 -7.50
CA GLN A 169 -16.45 10.61 -7.59
C GLN A 169 -17.27 10.75 -6.30
N TRP A 170 -17.59 9.65 -5.62
CA TRP A 170 -18.30 9.66 -4.34
C TRP A 170 -17.57 10.40 -3.21
N LYS A 171 -16.26 10.70 -3.38
CA LYS A 171 -15.44 11.48 -2.43
C LYS A 171 -15.51 12.99 -2.66
N LEU A 172 -16.38 13.45 -3.56
CA LEU A 172 -16.64 14.86 -3.80
C LEU A 172 -17.98 15.20 -3.17
N SER A 173 -17.97 16.18 -2.27
CA SER A 173 -19.15 16.77 -1.67
C SER A 173 -19.25 18.25 -2.03
N PRO A 174 -20.45 18.85 -1.95
CA PRO A 174 -20.60 20.31 -2.09
C PRO A 174 -19.73 21.10 -1.10
N MET A 175 -19.48 20.52 0.08
CA MET A 175 -18.61 21.10 1.11
C MET A 175 -17.15 21.18 0.67
N ASP A 176 -16.66 20.16 -0.05
CA ASP A 176 -15.31 20.16 -0.59
C ASP A 176 -15.07 21.33 -1.56
N LEU A 177 -16.08 21.72 -2.35
CA LEU A 177 -15.96 22.86 -3.27
C LEU A 177 -15.84 24.20 -2.52
N GLN A 178 -16.59 24.37 -1.44
CA GLN A 178 -16.47 25.55 -0.58
C GLN A 178 -15.09 25.62 0.09
N SER A 179 -14.50 24.46 0.43
CA SER A 179 -13.19 24.39 1.05
C SER A 179 -12.07 24.98 0.19
N ILE A 180 -12.19 24.88 -1.15
CA ILE A 180 -11.24 25.47 -2.10
C ILE A 180 -11.25 27.00 -1.96
N THR A 181 -12.44 27.61 -1.97
CA THR A 181 -12.58 29.08 -1.88
C THR A 181 -12.20 29.65 -0.51
N ARG A 182 -12.17 28.80 0.53
CA ARG A 182 -11.87 29.18 1.93
C ARG A 182 -10.47 28.74 2.37
N TRP A 183 -9.53 28.62 1.43
CA TRP A 183 -8.17 28.13 1.69
C TRP A 183 -7.50 28.85 2.88
N GLU A 184 -7.57 30.18 2.90
CA GLU A 184 -6.98 31.01 3.95
C GLU A 184 -7.69 30.87 5.29
N ASP A 185 -9.01 30.73 5.31
CA ASP A 185 -9.77 30.50 6.55
C ASP A 185 -9.36 29.19 7.21
N TYR A 186 -9.20 28.12 6.42
CA TYR A 186 -8.65 26.85 6.91
C TYR A 186 -7.20 26.97 7.37
N SER A 187 -6.41 27.85 6.73
CA SER A 187 -5.02 28.10 7.13
C SER A 187 -4.97 28.77 8.50
N ARG A 188 -5.74 29.86 8.69
CA ARG A 188 -5.89 30.55 9.98
C ARG A 188 -6.41 29.62 11.07
N ALA A 189 -7.44 28.84 10.78
CA ALA A 189 -8.02 27.90 11.73
C ALA A 189 -7.01 26.81 12.16
N LYS A 190 -6.19 26.31 11.23
CA LYS A 190 -5.09 25.37 11.54
C LYS A 190 -4.03 26.04 12.40
N ASP A 191 -3.58 27.25 12.05
CA ASP A 191 -2.53 27.95 12.81
C ASP A 191 -3.00 28.23 14.26
N GLU A 192 -4.23 28.71 14.45
CA GLU A 192 -4.84 28.88 15.77
C GLU A 192 -4.94 27.54 16.53
N MET A 193 -5.37 26.46 15.87
CA MET A 193 -5.43 25.13 16.47
C MET A 193 -4.05 24.68 16.98
N PHE A 194 -2.99 24.86 16.20
CA PHE A 194 -1.63 24.46 16.58
C PHE A 194 -1.15 25.26 17.80
N VAL A 195 -1.32 26.59 17.79
CA VAL A 195 -0.93 27.47 18.90
C VAL A 195 -1.55 27.03 20.22
N HIS A 196 -2.82 26.60 20.21
CA HIS A 196 -3.54 26.24 21.44
C HIS A 196 -3.39 24.77 21.86
N THR A 197 -3.11 23.86 20.93
CA THR A 197 -3.25 22.41 21.19
C THR A 197 -1.99 21.60 20.91
N ASP A 198 -0.93 22.22 20.39
CA ASP A 198 0.39 21.59 20.31
C ASP A 198 1.10 21.69 21.66
N ILE A 199 1.00 20.63 22.46
CA ILE A 199 1.55 20.56 23.82
C ILE A 199 2.56 19.42 23.92
N PRO A 200 3.59 19.52 24.80
CA PRO A 200 4.62 18.49 24.89
C PRO A 200 4.10 17.06 25.16
N SER A 201 3.02 16.93 25.92
CA SER A 201 2.39 15.63 26.23
C SER A 201 1.57 15.05 25.07
N ALA A 202 1.10 15.88 24.14
CA ALA A 202 0.28 15.52 22.99
C ALA A 202 0.62 16.42 21.79
N PRO A 203 1.81 16.25 21.18
CA PRO A 203 2.27 17.13 20.12
C PRO A 203 1.56 16.87 18.79
N TRP A 204 1.57 17.88 17.92
CA TRP A 204 1.14 17.79 16.53
C TRP A 204 2.31 17.45 15.60
N TYR A 205 2.13 16.43 14.77
CA TYR A 205 3.11 16.06 13.74
C TYR A 205 2.58 16.39 12.35
N THR A 206 3.27 17.29 11.65
CA THR A 206 2.92 17.63 10.27
C THR A 206 3.48 16.58 9.31
N VAL A 207 2.61 16.05 8.44
CA VAL A 207 2.97 15.09 7.40
C VAL A 207 2.85 15.77 6.04
N GLU A 208 4.00 16.04 5.41
CA GLU A 208 4.04 16.54 4.04
C GLU A 208 3.47 15.50 3.08
N SER A 209 2.36 15.84 2.44
CA SER A 209 1.51 14.89 1.71
C SER A 209 1.41 15.14 0.21
N GLU A 210 2.24 16.04 -0.33
CA GLU A 210 2.41 16.32 -1.75
C GLU A 210 2.60 15.01 -2.57
N ASP A 211 3.56 14.18 -2.16
CA ASP A 211 3.67 12.78 -2.61
C ASP A 211 3.00 11.81 -1.62
N LYS A 212 1.86 11.26 -2.04
CA LYS A 212 1.10 10.26 -1.26
C LYS A 212 1.94 9.04 -0.88
N LYS A 213 2.91 8.61 -1.68
CA LYS A 213 3.74 7.45 -1.33
C LYS A 213 4.67 7.79 -0.17
N ARG A 214 5.37 8.93 -0.23
CA ARG A 214 6.26 9.43 0.82
C ARG A 214 5.51 9.65 2.13
N SER A 215 4.37 10.32 2.08
CA SER A 215 3.56 10.59 3.29
C SER A 215 3.16 9.31 4.04
N ARG A 216 2.80 8.24 3.32
CA ARG A 216 2.43 6.96 3.91
C ARG A 216 3.62 6.27 4.59
N ILE A 217 4.78 6.26 3.94
CA ILE A 217 6.00 5.69 4.53
C ILE A 217 6.36 6.48 5.78
N ASN A 218 6.41 7.80 5.68
CA ASN A 218 6.85 8.67 6.78
C ASN A 218 5.90 8.60 7.98
N VAL A 219 4.58 8.63 7.77
CA VAL A 219 3.63 8.55 8.90
C VAL A 219 3.69 7.20 9.59
N ILE A 220 3.83 6.09 8.85
CA ILE A 220 3.96 4.76 9.45
C ILE A 220 5.29 4.62 10.20
N ASN A 221 6.39 5.04 9.58
CA ASN A 221 7.72 5.01 10.20
C ASN A 221 7.76 5.87 11.48
N HIS A 222 7.19 7.07 11.44
CA HIS A 222 7.10 7.93 12.61
C HIS A 222 6.23 7.31 13.72
N LEU A 223 5.09 6.72 13.35
CA LEU A 223 4.23 6.03 14.30
C LEU A 223 4.99 4.91 15.03
N LEU A 224 5.68 4.04 14.27
CA LEU A 224 6.46 2.93 14.82
C LEU A 224 7.62 3.40 15.70
N ASN A 225 8.31 4.49 15.34
CA ASN A 225 9.45 5.00 16.10
C ASN A 225 9.06 5.79 17.36
N THR A 226 7.81 6.27 17.45
CA THR A 226 7.36 7.08 18.59
C THR A 226 6.52 6.30 19.59
N ILE A 227 6.07 5.10 19.26
CA ILE A 227 5.43 4.18 20.21
C ILE A 227 6.52 3.30 20.83
N PRO A 228 6.57 3.14 22.16
CA PRO A 228 7.56 2.32 22.84
C PRO A 228 7.20 0.83 22.75
N TRP A 229 7.00 0.32 21.54
CA TRP A 229 6.66 -1.08 21.32
C TRP A 229 7.92 -1.95 21.28
N GLU A 230 7.78 -3.20 21.71
CA GLU A 230 8.86 -4.18 21.70
C GLU A 230 8.41 -5.43 20.95
N TYR A 231 9.38 -6.13 20.35
CA TYR A 231 9.09 -7.38 19.66
C TYR A 231 8.66 -8.46 20.66
N VAL A 232 7.48 -9.04 20.44
CA VAL A 232 6.97 -10.17 21.24
C VAL A 232 7.23 -11.46 20.48
N GLU A 233 8.02 -12.36 21.06
CA GLU A 233 8.31 -13.66 20.46
C GLU A 233 7.04 -14.52 20.38
N LYS A 234 6.81 -15.12 19.20
CA LYS A 234 5.63 -15.95 18.95
C LYS A 234 6.01 -17.43 18.90
N SER A 235 5.32 -18.24 19.70
CA SER A 235 5.31 -19.68 19.47
C SER A 235 4.48 -19.99 18.22
N VAL A 236 5.12 -20.32 17.10
CA VAL A 236 4.41 -20.71 15.87
C VAL A 236 3.70 -22.05 16.13
N PRO A 237 2.36 -22.12 16.08
CA PRO A 237 1.65 -23.38 16.28
C PRO A 237 2.01 -24.38 15.18
N LYS A 238 2.32 -25.62 15.55
CA LYS A 238 2.51 -26.70 14.58
C LYS A 238 1.16 -27.09 14.00
N ILE A 239 1.07 -27.15 12.67
CA ILE A 239 -0.11 -27.67 11.98
C ILE A 239 -0.12 -29.19 12.19
N PRO A 240 -1.15 -29.77 12.86
CA PRO A 240 -1.23 -31.21 13.05
C PRO A 240 -1.53 -31.91 11.72
N GLU A 241 -1.13 -33.18 11.62
CA GLU A 241 -1.62 -34.04 10.53
C GLU A 241 -3.12 -34.27 10.69
N ARG A 242 -3.83 -34.37 9.56
CA ARG A 242 -5.26 -34.64 9.59
C ARG A 242 -5.46 -36.09 10.04
N PRO A 243 -6.27 -36.36 11.08
CA PRO A 243 -6.52 -37.73 11.52
C PRO A 243 -7.22 -38.55 10.42
N GLU A 244 -7.02 -39.87 10.45
CA GLU A 244 -7.80 -40.78 9.62
C GLU A 244 -9.28 -40.70 9.99
N SER A 245 -10.16 -40.88 9.00
CA SER A 245 -11.60 -40.77 9.22
C SER A 245 -12.12 -41.98 9.98
N GLU A 246 -12.38 -41.84 11.28
CA GLU A 246 -13.06 -42.86 12.10
C GLU A 246 -14.58 -42.88 11.89
N SER A 247 -15.11 -41.94 11.11
CA SER A 247 -16.54 -41.70 10.94
C SER A 247 -17.08 -42.25 9.62
N THR A 248 -18.31 -42.75 9.66
CA THR A 248 -19.13 -43.12 8.49
C THR A 248 -19.82 -41.92 7.84
N TYR A 249 -19.49 -40.70 8.26
CA TYR A 249 -20.10 -39.47 7.76
C TYR A 249 -19.77 -39.25 6.27
N GLU A 250 -20.78 -39.41 5.43
CA GLU A 250 -20.74 -39.02 4.03
C GLU A 250 -21.32 -37.62 3.85
N ARG A 251 -20.55 -36.76 3.17
CA ARG A 251 -21.01 -35.40 2.87
C ARG A 251 -22.15 -35.47 1.83
N PRO A 252 -23.23 -34.67 1.97
CA PRO A 252 -24.29 -34.65 0.97
C PRO A 252 -23.77 -34.32 -0.44
N PRO A 253 -24.40 -34.86 -1.50
CA PRO A 253 -24.02 -34.58 -2.88
C PRO A 253 -23.99 -33.08 -3.18
N ARG A 254 -22.99 -32.66 -3.97
CA ARG A 254 -22.81 -31.23 -4.31
C ARG A 254 -24.07 -30.64 -4.98
N THR A 255 -24.83 -31.45 -5.72
CA THR A 255 -26.07 -31.03 -6.41
C THR A 255 -27.16 -30.48 -5.49
N GLN A 256 -27.09 -30.75 -4.18
CA GLN A 256 -28.04 -30.24 -3.20
C GLN A 256 -27.73 -28.80 -2.73
N PHE A 257 -26.55 -28.26 -3.09
CA PHE A 257 -26.14 -26.91 -2.69
C PHE A 257 -26.27 -25.91 -3.84
N ARG A 258 -26.68 -24.68 -3.50
CA ARG A 258 -26.63 -23.53 -4.41
C ARG A 258 -25.24 -22.91 -4.34
N TYR A 259 -24.48 -22.95 -5.43
CA TYR A 259 -23.15 -22.36 -5.51
C TYR A 259 -23.19 -20.96 -6.12
N VAL A 260 -22.29 -20.09 -5.64
CA VAL A 260 -22.03 -18.79 -6.28
C VAL A 260 -21.43 -19.04 -7.68
N PRO A 261 -21.93 -18.38 -8.74
CA PRO A 261 -21.36 -18.50 -10.06
C PRO A 261 -19.87 -18.16 -10.08
N ASP A 262 -19.06 -19.05 -10.64
CA ASP A 262 -17.62 -18.84 -10.78
C ASP A 262 -17.33 -17.96 -12.01
N VAL A 263 -17.45 -16.65 -11.81
CA VAL A 263 -17.08 -15.65 -12.82
C VAL A 263 -15.56 -15.57 -13.05
N ALA A 264 -14.75 -16.02 -12.10
CA ALA A 264 -13.29 -15.98 -12.20
C ALA A 264 -12.77 -16.98 -13.23
N LYS A 265 -13.45 -18.11 -13.43
CA LYS A 265 -13.18 -19.07 -14.51
C LYS A 265 -13.12 -18.44 -15.91
N ALA A 266 -13.90 -17.40 -16.17
CA ALA A 266 -13.86 -16.69 -17.45
C ALA A 266 -12.57 -15.87 -17.63
N LEU A 267 -11.96 -15.42 -16.53
CA LEU A 267 -10.71 -14.65 -16.54
C LEU A 267 -9.50 -15.52 -16.86
N GLU A 268 -9.50 -16.78 -16.41
CA GLU A 268 -8.44 -17.74 -16.74
C GLU A 268 -8.35 -17.99 -18.25
N LYS A 269 -9.50 -18.10 -18.93
CA LYS A 269 -9.54 -18.28 -20.40
C LYS A 269 -8.95 -17.09 -21.15
N ALA A 270 -9.16 -15.86 -20.66
CA ALA A 270 -8.57 -14.67 -21.25
C ALA A 270 -7.05 -14.61 -21.02
N ALA A 271 -6.57 -15.01 -19.84
CA ALA A 271 -5.14 -15.06 -19.51
C ALA A 271 -4.39 -16.16 -20.29
N VAL A 272 -5.01 -17.35 -20.44
CA VAL A 272 -4.46 -18.45 -21.25
C VAL A 272 -4.39 -18.06 -22.72
N LYS A 273 -5.45 -17.47 -23.28
CA LYS A 273 -5.47 -16.99 -24.66
C LYS A 273 -4.43 -15.89 -24.93
N GLN A 274 -4.26 -14.95 -24.00
CA GLN A 274 -3.22 -13.92 -24.09
C GLN A 274 -1.79 -14.50 -23.97
N ALA A 275 -1.59 -15.53 -23.15
CA ALA A 275 -0.30 -16.23 -23.06
C ALA A 275 0.03 -16.98 -24.37
N GLU A 276 -0.95 -17.65 -24.97
CA GLU A 276 -0.85 -18.34 -26.28
C GLU A 276 -0.56 -17.36 -27.43
N ASP A 277 -1.24 -16.21 -27.47
CA ASP A 277 -1.03 -15.14 -28.47
C ASP A 277 0.37 -14.48 -28.32
N SER A 278 0.85 -14.31 -27.09
CA SER A 278 2.20 -13.75 -26.85
C SER A 278 3.33 -14.74 -27.18
N GLY A 279 3.08 -16.05 -27.01
CA GLY A 279 4.00 -17.12 -27.38
C GLY A 279 4.10 -17.28 -28.90
N SER A 280 2.97 -17.18 -29.61
CA SER A 280 2.93 -17.23 -31.07
C SER A 280 3.56 -15.99 -31.72
N GLN A 281 3.38 -14.78 -31.16
CA GLN A 281 4.09 -13.58 -31.63
C GLN A 281 5.62 -13.62 -31.39
N LYS A 282 6.09 -14.26 -30.32
CA LYS A 282 7.54 -14.49 -30.09
C LYS A 282 8.10 -15.53 -31.06
N ALA A 283 7.35 -16.60 -31.34
CA ALA A 283 7.74 -17.60 -32.33
C ALA A 283 7.82 -16.99 -33.75
N GLU A 284 6.86 -16.16 -34.12
CA GLU A 284 6.82 -15.50 -35.44
C GLU A 284 7.95 -14.47 -35.62
N LYS A 285 8.38 -13.80 -34.54
CA LYS A 285 9.57 -12.92 -34.56
C LYS A 285 10.88 -13.69 -34.67
N ALA A 286 11.01 -14.83 -33.99
CA ALA A 286 12.19 -15.69 -34.11
C ALA A 286 12.30 -16.33 -35.51
N GLU A 287 11.17 -16.68 -36.13
CA GLU A 287 11.16 -17.25 -37.48
C GLU A 287 11.47 -16.19 -38.56
N LYS A 288 11.09 -14.93 -38.34
CA LYS A 288 11.45 -13.80 -39.23
C LYS A 288 12.94 -13.42 -39.10
N SER A 289 13.54 -13.50 -37.91
CA SER A 289 15.00 -13.29 -37.76
C SER A 289 15.81 -14.40 -38.42
N ASP A 290 15.40 -15.66 -38.28
CA ASP A 290 16.08 -16.80 -38.92
C ASP A 290 15.97 -16.76 -40.46
N LYS A 291 14.87 -16.23 -41.00
CA LYS A 291 14.70 -16.02 -42.46
C LYS A 291 15.52 -14.83 -42.96
N ALA A 292 15.68 -13.76 -42.18
CA ALA A 292 16.52 -12.62 -42.52
C ALA A 292 18.02 -13.01 -42.56
N ASP A 293 18.49 -13.78 -41.57
CA ASP A 293 19.87 -14.27 -41.50
C ASP A 293 20.20 -15.25 -42.64
N LYS A 294 19.23 -16.05 -43.10
CA LYS A 294 19.38 -16.92 -44.28
C LYS A 294 19.36 -16.15 -45.60
N ALA A 295 18.58 -15.08 -45.71
CA ALA A 295 18.53 -14.24 -46.90
C ALA A 295 19.86 -13.49 -47.10
N GLU A 296 20.43 -12.92 -46.03
CA GLU A 296 21.74 -12.25 -46.05
C GLU A 296 22.89 -13.20 -46.44
N LYS A 297 22.82 -14.47 -46.01
CA LYS A 297 23.79 -15.50 -46.38
C LYS A 297 23.69 -15.87 -47.87
N SER A 298 22.46 -15.97 -48.39
CA SER A 298 22.21 -16.29 -49.81
C SER A 298 22.62 -15.16 -50.77
N GLU A 299 22.59 -13.90 -50.32
CA GLU A 299 22.99 -12.75 -51.12
C GLU A 299 24.52 -12.58 -51.16
N LYS A 300 25.23 -12.95 -50.09
CA LYS A 300 26.71 -13.05 -50.09
C LYS A 300 27.23 -14.19 -50.96
N ASP A 301 26.52 -15.31 -51.04
CA ASP A 301 26.90 -16.44 -51.90
C ASP A 301 26.65 -16.18 -53.39
N LYS A 302 25.65 -15.36 -53.75
CA LYS A 302 25.42 -14.95 -55.16
C LYS A 302 26.38 -13.87 -55.67
N LYS A 303 26.97 -13.03 -54.79
CA LYS A 303 27.97 -12.02 -55.17
C LYS A 303 29.40 -12.57 -55.30
N SER A 304 29.67 -13.81 -54.85
CA SER A 304 30.99 -14.44 -54.97
C SER A 304 31.11 -15.43 -56.16
N GLY A 305 30.01 -15.75 -56.84
CA GLY A 305 29.97 -16.74 -57.93
C GLY A 305 30.24 -16.23 -59.36
N ASN A 306 30.49 -14.92 -59.57
CA ASN A 306 30.75 -14.35 -60.89
C ASN A 306 32.12 -13.64 -60.96
N LYS A 307 33.19 -14.37 -60.64
CA LYS A 307 34.58 -14.00 -60.90
C LYS A 307 35.45 -15.26 -60.84
N LYS A 308 35.70 -15.86 -62.02
CA LYS A 308 36.89 -16.64 -62.43
C LYS A 308 36.51 -17.73 -63.44
N ALA A 309 36.28 -17.32 -64.68
CA ALA A 309 36.74 -18.09 -65.84
C ALA A 309 38.18 -17.62 -66.11
N GLY A 310 39.15 -18.50 -65.98
CA GLY A 310 40.56 -18.15 -66.17
C GLY A 310 41.52 -19.11 -65.50
N ASP A 311 42.02 -20.04 -66.31
CA ASP A 311 43.34 -20.68 -66.24
C ASP A 311 43.61 -21.88 -65.30
N LYS A 312 44.03 -22.95 -65.99
CA LYS A 312 45.14 -23.90 -65.72
C LYS A 312 44.97 -25.05 -64.71
N LYS A 313 44.82 -26.24 -65.33
CA LYS A 313 45.68 -27.43 -65.26
C LYS A 313 46.48 -27.73 -63.97
N ALA A 314 46.29 -28.99 -63.56
CA ALA A 314 47.24 -29.93 -62.96
C ALA A 314 47.64 -29.73 -61.48
N GLY A 315 47.36 -30.74 -60.66
CA GLY A 315 47.80 -30.81 -59.26
C GLY A 315 47.23 -32.04 -58.55
N ASP A 316 48.07 -33.05 -58.43
CA ASP A 316 47.82 -34.44 -58.04
C ASP A 316 47.64 -34.66 -56.51
N LYS A 317 46.90 -35.71 -56.17
CA LYS A 317 47.02 -36.63 -55.01
C LYS A 317 46.82 -36.21 -53.53
N LYS A 318 45.93 -37.03 -52.92
CA LYS A 318 45.96 -37.71 -51.59
C LYS A 318 45.78 -36.79 -50.36
N SER A 319 44.91 -37.10 -49.39
CA SER A 319 44.84 -38.36 -48.65
C SER A 319 43.57 -38.43 -47.79
N ALA A 320 43.14 -39.65 -47.51
CA ALA A 320 41.97 -40.01 -46.72
C ALA A 320 42.36 -40.40 -45.28
N LYS A 321 41.55 -39.97 -44.30
CA LYS A 321 41.15 -40.71 -43.07
C LYS A 321 40.52 -39.73 -42.07
N ASP A 322 39.24 -39.91 -41.75
CA ASP A 322 38.84 -40.20 -40.35
C ASP A 322 37.33 -40.48 -40.23
N LYS A 323 36.98 -41.73 -39.90
CA LYS A 323 35.69 -42.15 -39.34
C LYS A 323 35.96 -43.39 -38.51
N SER A 324 36.16 -43.23 -37.20
CA SER A 324 35.91 -44.25 -36.15
C SER A 324 36.64 -43.89 -34.84
N LYS A 325 36.00 -43.13 -33.94
CA LYS A 325 36.20 -43.21 -32.48
C LYS A 325 35.32 -42.19 -31.75
N LYS A 326 34.22 -42.67 -31.14
CA LYS A 326 33.72 -42.25 -29.81
C LYS A 326 32.37 -42.90 -29.54
N LYS A 327 32.43 -44.19 -29.22
CA LYS A 327 31.40 -44.92 -28.46
C LYS A 327 32.15 -45.84 -27.50
N LYS A 328 32.69 -45.26 -26.44
CA LYS A 328 33.18 -45.89 -25.20
C LYS A 328 33.58 -44.74 -24.26
N ASP A 329 33.44 -44.97 -22.96
CA ASP A 329 33.72 -44.06 -21.85
C ASP A 329 32.58 -43.15 -21.38
N LYS A 330 31.40 -43.75 -21.24
CA LYS A 330 30.46 -43.46 -20.14
C LYS A 330 30.57 -44.57 -19.08
N LYS A 331 31.72 -44.67 -18.37
CA LYS A 331 31.82 -45.46 -17.12
C LYS A 331 33.11 -45.17 -16.32
N ALA A 332 33.43 -43.89 -16.07
CA ALA A 332 34.46 -43.54 -15.09
C ALA A 332 34.30 -42.07 -14.65
N LYS A 333 33.39 -41.81 -13.72
CA LYS A 333 33.40 -40.65 -12.81
C LYS A 333 32.40 -40.89 -11.69
N LYS A 334 32.67 -41.93 -10.92
CA LYS A 334 31.99 -42.27 -9.67
C LYS A 334 33.06 -42.73 -8.67
N SER A 335 34.05 -41.87 -8.40
CA SER A 335 35.06 -42.05 -7.34
C SER A 335 36.01 -40.84 -7.25
N SER A 336 35.51 -39.66 -6.88
CA SER A 336 36.37 -38.60 -6.31
C SER A 336 35.52 -37.50 -5.65
N LYS A 337 34.93 -37.80 -4.50
CA LYS A 337 34.54 -36.81 -3.49
C LYS A 337 34.40 -37.52 -2.14
N LYS A 338 35.56 -37.90 -1.60
CA LYS A 338 35.82 -38.15 -0.18
C LYS A 338 37.17 -37.49 0.10
N SER A 339 37.28 -36.78 1.22
CA SER A 339 38.44 -36.00 1.71
C SER A 339 38.75 -34.66 1.02
N LYS A 340 38.13 -33.59 1.51
CA LYS A 340 38.79 -32.54 2.30
C LYS A 340 37.72 -31.70 3.00
#